data_AF-A0A7M3XK62-F1
#
_entry.id   AF-A0A7M3XK62-F1
#
_cell.length_a   1.000
_cell.length_b   1.000
_cell.length_c   1.000
_cell.angle_alpha   90.00
_cell.angle_beta   90.00
_cell.angle_gamma   90.00
#
_symmetry.space_group_name_H-M   'P 1'
#
loop_
_entity.id
_entity.type
_entity.pdbx_description
1 polymer ?
#
loop_
_entity_poly.entity_id
_entity_poly.type
_entity_poly.pdbx_seq_one_letter_code
_entity_poly.pdbx_strand_id
1 'polypeptide(L)'
;GMARRISIVIDVGVDYREKTEHVKLTMLNIARDCEYILDEPKPQVLMVELGDFAKVYRLFAWCKDYSDEQLARDWLLRTIDANFSEEGINIPYPTSVELTESVYTQAATSKQRAATRQMVKEDKKMVEEREAARQSLDEINEKLKDVNLDKKDKAELEEEARRLETVINMFDAGG
;
A
#
# COMPACT_ATOMS: atom_id res chain seq x y z
N GLY A 1 -31.07 1.64 8.66
CA GLY A 1 -30.21 0.53 8.17
C GLY A 1 -29.30 1.11 7.11
N MET A 2 -27.99 0.95 7.23
CA MET A 2 -27.05 1.40 6.20
C MET A 2 -27.31 0.58 4.93
N ALA A 3 -27.65 1.26 3.83
CA ALA A 3 -27.82 0.61 2.54
C ALA A 3 -26.57 -0.24 2.23
N ARG A 4 -26.78 -1.53 1.92
CA ARG A 4 -25.71 -2.48 1.62
C ARG A 4 -25.14 -2.17 0.24
N ARG A 5 -24.27 -1.16 0.15
CA ARG A 5 -23.55 -0.83 -1.09
C ARG A 5 -22.53 -1.91 -1.42
N ILE A 6 -22.32 -2.14 -2.71
CA ILE A 6 -21.35 -3.12 -3.21
C ILE A 6 -20.15 -2.35 -3.77
N SER A 7 -18.94 -2.77 -3.41
CA SER A 7 -17.71 -2.18 -3.93
C SER A 7 -17.27 -2.87 -5.21
N ILE A 8 -17.09 -2.08 -6.26
CA ILE A 8 -16.50 -2.51 -7.52
C ILE A 8 -15.02 -2.15 -7.48
N VAL A 9 -14.18 -3.14 -7.79
CA VAL A 9 -12.73 -2.99 -7.87
C VAL A 9 -12.29 -3.45 -9.27
N ILE A 10 -11.58 -2.57 -9.98
CA ILE A 10 -11.04 -2.83 -11.32
C ILE A 10 -9.57 -2.43 -11.34
N ASP A 11 -8.72 -3.37 -11.77
CA ASP A 11 -7.29 -3.16 -11.92
C ASP A 11 -6.96 -3.05 -13.42
N VAL A 12 -6.21 -2.01 -13.80
CA VAL A 12 -5.78 -1.75 -15.18
C VAL A 12 -4.29 -1.45 -15.20
N GLY A 13 -3.54 -2.19 -16.02
CA GLY A 13 -2.13 -1.97 -16.27
C GLY A 13 -1.91 -1.01 -17.43
N VAL A 14 -1.06 -0.01 -17.25
CA VAL A 14 -0.68 0.95 -18.31
C VAL A 14 0.83 1.07 -18.44
N ASP A 15 1.31 1.53 -19.59
CA ASP A 15 2.73 1.64 -19.91
C ASP A 15 3.47 2.57 -18.91
N TYR A 16 4.73 2.24 -18.62
CA TYR A 16 5.56 3.01 -17.71
C TYR A 16 5.85 4.45 -18.15
N ARG A 17 5.71 4.74 -19.44
CA ARG A 17 5.89 6.07 -20.02
C ARG A 17 4.70 6.99 -19.76
N GLU A 18 3.53 6.44 -19.43
CA GLU A 18 2.34 7.24 -19.18
C GLU A 18 2.45 8.03 -17.88
N LYS A 19 1.90 9.26 -17.91
CA LYS A 19 1.84 10.13 -16.73
C LYS A 19 0.77 9.65 -15.77
N THR A 20 1.13 9.54 -14.50
CA THR A 20 0.25 9.04 -13.45
C THR A 20 -1.01 9.89 -13.27
N GLU A 21 -0.88 11.20 -13.40
CA GLU A 21 -1.99 12.15 -13.24
C GLU A 21 -3.01 12.01 -14.36
N HIS A 22 -2.55 11.78 -15.60
CA HIS A 22 -3.42 11.63 -16.77
C HIS A 22 -4.28 10.38 -16.64
N VAL A 23 -3.66 9.23 -16.38
CA VAL A 23 -4.37 7.94 -16.20
C VAL A 23 -5.38 8.02 -15.06
N LYS A 24 -4.98 8.56 -13.90
CA LYS A 24 -5.88 8.71 -12.74
C LYS A 24 -7.08 9.58 -13.05
N LEU A 25 -6.87 10.73 -13.71
CA LEU A 25 -7.94 11.65 -14.04
C LEU A 25 -8.93 11.03 -15.04
N THR A 26 -8.42 10.39 -16.09
CA THR A 26 -9.25 9.71 -17.09
C THR A 26 -10.12 8.63 -16.45
N MET A 27 -9.54 7.73 -15.65
CA MET A 27 -10.30 6.69 -14.94
C MET A 27 -11.33 7.27 -13.96
N LEU A 28 -10.99 8.35 -13.25
CA LEU A 28 -11.91 9.02 -12.32
C LEU A 28 -13.12 9.66 -13.04
N ASN A 29 -12.89 10.31 -14.17
CA ASN A 29 -13.95 10.92 -14.95
C ASN A 29 -14.91 9.86 -15.50
N ILE A 30 -14.36 8.78 -16.08
CA ILE A 30 -15.15 7.64 -16.54
C ILE A 30 -16.01 7.06 -15.41
N ALA A 31 -15.43 6.88 -14.22
CA ALA A 31 -16.17 6.36 -13.08
C ALA A 31 -17.32 7.28 -12.60
N ARG A 32 -17.16 8.60 -12.75
CA ARG A 32 -18.20 9.59 -12.41
C ARG A 32 -19.30 9.68 -13.46
N ASP A 33 -18.97 9.41 -14.72
CA ASP A 33 -19.93 9.44 -15.84
C ASP A 33 -20.77 8.15 -15.92
N CYS A 34 -20.42 7.11 -15.16
CA CYS A 34 -21.13 5.85 -15.11
C CYS A 34 -22.43 5.97 -14.29
N GLU A 35 -23.58 5.76 -14.92
CA GLU A 35 -24.90 5.82 -14.28
C GLU A 35 -25.09 4.83 -13.12
N TYR A 36 -24.35 3.71 -13.13
CA TYR A 36 -24.44 2.66 -12.13
C TYR A 36 -23.59 2.92 -10.88
N ILE A 37 -22.72 3.94 -10.92
CA ILE A 37 -21.81 4.29 -9.83
C ILE A 37 -22.41 5.41 -9.00
N LEU A 38 -22.31 5.26 -7.68
CA LEU A 38 -22.74 6.24 -6.71
C LEU A 38 -21.73 7.40 -6.62
N ASP A 39 -22.25 8.62 -6.54
CA ASP A 39 -21.42 9.81 -6.25
C ASP A 39 -20.87 9.81 -4.82
N GLU A 40 -21.63 9.21 -3.88
CA GLU A 40 -21.25 9.06 -2.48
C GLU A 40 -21.31 7.60 -2.05
N PRO A 41 -20.16 6.95 -1.75
CA PRO A 41 -18.81 7.51 -1.72
C PRO A 41 -18.22 7.83 -3.10
N LYS A 42 -17.39 8.87 -3.16
CA LYS A 42 -16.70 9.28 -4.39
C LYS A 42 -15.74 8.19 -4.86
N PRO A 43 -15.73 7.84 -6.16
CA PRO A 43 -14.77 6.89 -6.72
C PRO A 43 -13.33 7.35 -6.48
N GLN A 44 -12.41 6.38 -6.35
CA GLN A 44 -10.99 6.65 -6.12
C GLN A 44 -10.12 5.78 -7.02
N VAL A 45 -9.01 6.35 -7.49
CA VAL A 45 -8.03 5.61 -8.31
C VAL A 45 -6.66 5.69 -7.64
N LEU A 46 -6.10 4.54 -7.29
CA LEU A 46 -4.79 4.40 -6.67
C LEU A 46 -3.83 3.66 -7.60
N MET A 47 -2.56 4.02 -7.58
CA MET A 47 -1.52 3.18 -8.18
C MET A 47 -1.12 2.16 -7.13
N VAL A 48 -1.38 0.88 -7.40
CA VAL A 48 -1.25 -0.20 -6.41
C VAL A 48 0.02 -1.02 -6.60
N GLU A 49 0.55 -1.07 -7.82
CA GLU A 49 1.69 -1.91 -8.14
C GLU A 49 2.51 -1.32 -9.30
N LEU A 50 3.82 -1.52 -9.25
CA LEU A 50 4.75 -1.33 -10.36
C LEU A 50 5.15 -2.73 -10.84
N GLY A 51 4.38 -3.30 -11.79
CA GLY A 51 4.55 -4.66 -12.29
C GLY A 51 5.61 -4.75 -13.40
N ASP A 52 5.90 -5.95 -13.88
CA ASP A 52 7.00 -6.19 -14.83
C ASP A 52 6.91 -5.36 -16.12
N PHE A 53 5.69 -5.15 -16.61
CA PHE A 53 5.44 -4.47 -17.90
C PHE A 53 4.57 -3.21 -17.77
N ALA A 54 3.95 -2.98 -16.60
CA ALA A 54 2.94 -1.95 -16.43
C ALA A 54 2.93 -1.32 -15.03
N LYS A 55 2.51 -0.06 -14.96
CA LYS A 55 1.99 0.55 -13.73
C LYS A 55 0.54 0.09 -13.54
N VAL A 56 0.20 -0.50 -12.41
CA VAL A 56 -1.15 -1.00 -12.14
C VAL A 56 -1.94 0.03 -11.35
N TYR A 57 -3.09 0.41 -11.90
CA TYR A 57 -4.04 1.33 -11.28
C TYR A 57 -5.30 0.59 -10.87
N ARG A 58 -5.75 0.82 -9.64
CA ARG A 58 -6.97 0.26 -9.07
C ARG A 58 -8.03 1.34 -8.93
N LEU A 59 -9.15 1.15 -9.61
CA LEU A 59 -10.38 1.92 -9.43
C LEU A 59 -11.23 1.28 -8.34
N PHE A 60 -11.59 2.07 -7.34
CA PHE A 60 -12.60 1.78 -6.34
C PHE A 60 -13.85 2.60 -6.65
N ALA A 61 -14.97 1.90 -6.88
CA ALA A 61 -16.27 2.51 -7.09
C ALA A 61 -17.35 1.76 -6.29
N TRP A 62 -18.52 2.36 -6.12
CA TRP A 62 -19.61 1.77 -5.35
C TRP A 62 -20.90 1.78 -6.17
N CYS A 63 -21.62 0.67 -6.18
CA CYS A 63 -22.96 0.58 -6.78
C CYS A 63 -24.02 0.27 -5.71
N LYS A 64 -25.28 0.51 -6.07
CA LYS A 64 -26.42 0.35 -5.16
C LYS A 64 -26.85 -1.11 -5.01
N ASP A 65 -27.01 -1.80 -6.14
CA ASP A 65 -27.63 -3.13 -6.20
C ASP A 65 -26.73 -4.15 -6.93
N TYR A 66 -26.90 -5.43 -6.63
CA TYR A 66 -26.08 -6.52 -7.19
C TYR A 66 -26.30 -6.75 -8.69
N SER A 67 -27.51 -6.47 -9.19
CA SER A 67 -27.82 -6.52 -10.62
C SER A 67 -26.95 -5.56 -11.43
N ASP A 68 -26.62 -4.41 -10.84
CA ASP A 68 -25.94 -3.31 -11.51
C ASP A 68 -24.42 -3.52 -11.49
N GLU A 69 -23.90 -4.37 -10.60
CA GLU A 69 -22.46 -4.61 -10.47
C GLU A 69 -21.83 -5.10 -11.79
N GLN A 70 -22.47 -6.06 -12.45
CA GLN A 70 -21.95 -6.62 -13.71
C GLN A 70 -22.04 -5.62 -14.86
N LEU A 71 -23.16 -4.88 -14.96
CA LEU A 71 -23.36 -3.86 -15.98
C LEU A 71 -22.39 -2.68 -15.79
N ALA A 72 -22.22 -2.23 -14.55
CA ALA A 72 -21.25 -1.20 -14.19
C ALA A 72 -19.83 -1.63 -14.56
N ARG A 73 -19.44 -2.86 -14.22
CA ARG A 73 -18.10 -3.38 -14.52
C ARG A 73 -17.85 -3.47 -16.03
N ASP A 74 -18.80 -4.00 -16.80
CA ASP A 74 -18.71 -4.06 -18.26
C ASP A 74 -18.61 -2.66 -18.87
N TRP A 75 -19.50 -1.75 -18.46
CA TRP A 75 -19.50 -0.37 -18.94
C TRP A 75 -18.18 0.33 -18.63
N LEU A 76 -17.67 0.19 -17.40
CA LEU A 76 -16.40 0.80 -16.98
C LEU A 76 -15.24 0.25 -17.81
N LEU A 77 -15.12 -1.06 -17.96
CA LEU A 77 -14.02 -1.68 -18.71
C LEU A 77 -14.03 -1.26 -20.19
N ARG A 78 -15.19 -1.30 -20.85
CA ARG A 78 -15.33 -0.90 -22.25
C ARG A 78 -15.06 0.59 -22.46
N THR A 79 -15.51 1.43 -21.52
CA THR A 79 -15.31 2.87 -21.59
C THR A 79 -13.86 3.26 -21.29
N ILE A 80 -13.20 2.55 -20.37
CA ILE A 80 -11.76 2.69 -20.13
C ILE A 80 -10.97 2.33 -21.38
N ASP A 81 -11.23 1.18 -22.01
CA ASP A 81 -10.54 0.75 -23.23
C ASP A 81 -10.66 1.78 -24.37
N ALA A 82 -11.88 2.28 -24.60
CA ALA A 82 -12.14 3.30 -25.62
C ALA A 82 -11.44 4.64 -25.30
N ASN A 83 -11.61 5.17 -24.09
CA ASN A 83 -10.99 6.45 -23.72
C ASN A 83 -9.48 6.36 -23.65
N PHE A 84 -8.91 5.23 -23.23
CA PHE A 84 -7.46 5.04 -23.22
C PHE A 84 -6.91 5.08 -24.64
N SER A 85 -7.61 4.45 -25.58
CA SER A 85 -7.26 4.51 -27.00
C SER A 85 -7.34 5.95 -27.56
N GLU A 86 -8.37 6.72 -27.19
CA GLU A 86 -8.55 8.12 -27.62
C GLU A 86 -7.52 9.08 -27.02
N GLU A 87 -7.20 8.91 -25.73
CA GLU A 87 -6.23 9.71 -24.99
C GLU A 87 -4.77 9.29 -25.25
N GLY A 88 -4.56 8.18 -25.97
CA GLY A 88 -3.23 7.63 -26.28
C GLY A 88 -2.56 6.90 -25.10
N ILE A 89 -3.33 6.49 -24.10
CA ILE A 89 -2.88 5.71 -22.95
C ILE A 89 -2.69 4.25 -23.38
N ASN A 90 -1.46 3.77 -23.36
CA ASN A 90 -1.14 2.43 -23.86
C ASN A 90 -1.27 1.35 -22.78
N ILE A 91 -1.97 0.25 -23.10
CA ILE A 91 -1.98 -0.98 -22.31
C ILE A 91 -0.91 -1.92 -22.89
N PRO A 92 0.19 -2.17 -22.17
CA PRO A 92 1.34 -2.86 -22.73
C PRO A 92 1.10 -4.37 -22.84
N TYR A 93 1.57 -4.95 -23.94
CA TYR A 93 1.78 -6.40 -24.02
C TYR A 93 3.04 -6.80 -23.22
N PRO A 94 3.14 -8.05 -22.74
CA PRO A 94 4.40 -8.58 -22.22
C PRO A 94 5.52 -8.35 -23.24
N THR A 95 6.55 -7.60 -22.84
CA THR A 95 7.62 -7.16 -23.75
C THR A 95 8.97 -7.54 -23.18
N SER A 96 9.82 -8.19 -23.98
CA SER A 96 11.24 -8.36 -23.68
C SER A 96 12.06 -7.38 -24.51
N VAL A 97 13.06 -6.77 -23.90
CA VAL A 97 14.01 -5.89 -24.59
C VAL A 97 15.38 -6.54 -24.54
N GLU A 98 15.97 -6.79 -25.70
CA GLU A 98 17.38 -7.17 -25.80
C GLU A 98 18.25 -5.94 -25.58
N LEU A 99 18.98 -5.92 -24.47
CA LEU A 99 19.90 -4.83 -24.14
C LEU A 99 21.30 -5.21 -24.62
N THR A 100 21.78 -4.55 -25.68
CA THR A 100 23.16 -4.72 -26.17
C THR A 100 24.18 -4.08 -25.23
N GLU A 101 23.78 -3.02 -24.52
CA GLU A 101 24.55 -2.35 -23.45
C GLU A 101 23.59 -1.90 -22.34
N SER A 102 24.09 -1.63 -21.13
CA SER A 102 23.23 -1.18 -20.03
C SER A 102 22.77 0.26 -20.25
N VAL A 103 21.53 0.42 -20.73
CA VAL A 103 20.83 1.70 -20.89
C VAL A 103 20.52 2.44 -19.57
N TYR A 104 20.75 1.79 -18.42
CA TYR A 104 20.49 2.38 -17.12
C TYR A 104 21.72 3.14 -16.62
N THR A 105 21.57 4.47 -16.48
CA THR A 105 22.54 5.27 -15.75
C THR A 105 22.48 4.90 -14.28
N GLN A 106 23.54 4.28 -13.75
CA GLN A 106 23.63 4.03 -12.32
C GLN A 106 23.57 5.35 -11.55
N ALA A 107 22.90 5.33 -10.39
CA ALA A 107 22.96 6.45 -9.46
C ALA A 107 24.43 6.78 -9.15
N ALA A 108 24.75 8.07 -9.00
CA ALA A 108 26.10 8.49 -8.64
C ALA A 108 26.60 7.71 -7.40
N THR A 109 27.82 7.19 -7.46
CA THR A 109 28.41 6.36 -6.39
C THR A 109 28.39 7.03 -5.02
N SER A 110 28.40 8.37 -4.98
CA SER A 110 28.23 9.16 -3.77
C SER A 110 26.85 8.98 -3.11
N LYS A 111 25.77 8.97 -3.91
CA LYS A 111 24.39 8.73 -3.43
C LYS A 111 24.24 7.30 -2.90
N GLN A 112 24.84 6.33 -3.60
CA GLN A 112 24.85 4.93 -3.14
C GLN A 112 25.56 4.78 -1.79
N ARG A 113 26.78 5.33 -1.65
CA ARG A 113 27.54 5.29 -0.38
C ARG A 113 26.83 6.03 0.76
N ALA A 114 26.19 7.17 0.47
CA ALA A 114 25.41 7.90 1.46
C ALA A 114 24.22 7.07 1.95
N ALA A 115 23.48 6.45 1.04
CA ALA A 115 22.37 5.55 1.37
C ALA A 115 22.84 4.36 2.22
N THR A 116 23.95 3.70 1.85
CA THR A 116 24.52 2.59 2.64
C THR A 116 24.85 3.03 4.08
N ARG A 117 25.48 4.20 4.25
CA ARG A 117 25.81 4.71 5.59
C ARG A 117 24.57 5.04 6.41
N GLN A 118 23.54 5.55 5.75
CA GLN A 118 22.28 5.88 6.43
C GLN A 118 21.53 4.61 6.85
N MET A 119 21.45 3.60 5.99
CA MET A 119 20.89 2.29 6.33
C MET A 119 21.62 1.63 7.50
N VAL A 120 22.95 1.61 7.50
CA VAL A 120 23.73 1.06 8.62
C VAL A 120 23.43 1.77 9.95
N LYS A 121 23.18 3.09 9.90
CA LYS A 121 22.81 3.86 11.09
C LYS A 121 21.38 3.55 11.54
N GLU A 122 20.43 3.41 10.61
CA GLU A 122 19.04 3.06 10.90
C GLU A 122 18.94 1.63 11.44
N ASP A 123 19.65 0.66 10.85
CA ASP A 123 19.71 -0.72 11.32
C ASP A 123 20.30 -0.80 12.73
N LYS A 124 21.43 -0.10 12.98
CA LYS A 124 22.03 -0.05 14.31
C LYS A 124 21.05 0.55 15.34
N LYS A 125 20.33 1.61 14.97
CA LYS A 125 19.33 2.23 15.83
C LYS A 125 18.15 1.28 16.11
N MET A 126 17.67 0.55 15.11
CA MET A 126 16.60 -0.43 15.29
C MET A 126 17.04 -1.60 16.19
N VAL A 127 18.30 -2.06 16.07
CA VAL A 127 18.86 -3.08 16.96
C VAL A 127 18.94 -2.57 18.40
N GLU A 128 19.46 -1.36 18.61
CA GLU A 128 19.51 -0.73 19.94
C GLU A 128 18.11 -0.55 20.54
N GLU A 129 17.12 -0.11 19.75
CA GLU A 129 15.72 0.03 20.18
C GLU A 129 15.10 -1.34 20.55
N ARG A 130 15.39 -2.39 19.78
CA ARG A 130 14.92 -3.76 20.06
C ARG A 130 15.56 -4.33 21.34
N GLU A 131 16.87 -4.14 21.52
CA GLU A 131 17.58 -4.59 22.72
C GLU A 131 17.09 -3.86 23.97
N ALA A 132 16.88 -2.54 23.89
CA ALA A 132 16.30 -1.76 24.97
C ALA A 132 14.88 -2.22 25.32
N ALA A 133 14.02 -2.46 24.32
CA ALA A 133 12.66 -2.96 24.55
C ALA A 133 12.65 -4.33 25.23
N ARG A 134 13.58 -5.23 24.87
CA ARG A 134 13.75 -6.53 25.52
C ARG A 134 14.22 -6.40 26.96
N GLN A 135 15.21 -5.55 27.22
CA GLN A 135 15.68 -5.29 28.59
C GLN A 135 14.58 -4.72 29.48
N SER A 136 13.82 -3.74 28.99
CA SER A 136 12.69 -3.18 29.74
C SER A 136 11.59 -4.22 30.00
N LEU A 137 11.31 -5.11 29.04
CA LEU A 137 10.36 -6.20 29.23
C LEU A 137 10.83 -7.18 30.31
N ASP A 138 12.11 -7.54 30.32
CA ASP A 138 12.70 -8.42 31.33
C ASP A 138 12.64 -7.80 32.73
N GLU A 139 12.95 -6.51 32.87
CA GLU A 139 12.83 -5.77 34.15
C GLU A 139 11.39 -5.71 34.66
N ILE A 140 10.43 -5.47 33.77
CA ILE A 140 9.01 -5.44 34.11
C ILE A 140 8.55 -6.84 34.56
N ASN A 141 8.95 -7.89 33.84
CA ASN A 141 8.67 -9.28 34.20
C ASN A 141 9.29 -9.68 35.54
N GLU A 142 10.45 -9.12 35.90
CA GLU A 142 11.05 -9.32 37.22
C GLU A 142 10.25 -8.62 38.32
N LYS A 143 9.85 -7.35 38.13
CA LYS A 143 8.99 -6.61 39.09
C LYS A 143 7.63 -7.27 39.30
N LEU A 144 7.06 -7.87 38.25
CA LEU A 144 5.78 -8.61 38.32
C LEU A 144 5.86 -9.90 39.18
N LYS A 145 7.06 -10.41 39.50
CA LYS A 145 7.24 -11.56 40.41
C LYS A 145 7.16 -11.18 41.89
N ASP A 146 7.22 -9.90 42.24
CA ASP A 146 7.10 -9.46 43.64
C ASP A 146 5.68 -9.72 44.15
N VAL A 147 5.59 -10.47 45.25
CA VAL A 147 4.32 -10.90 45.88
C VAL A 147 3.65 -9.73 46.63
N ASN A 148 4.38 -8.67 46.95
CA ASN A 148 3.88 -7.50 47.69
C ASN A 148 3.41 -6.33 46.81
N LEU A 149 3.29 -6.53 45.49
CA LEU A 149 2.90 -5.47 44.56
C LEU A 149 1.41 -5.09 44.71
N ASP A 150 1.10 -3.78 44.71
CA ASP A 150 -0.30 -3.34 44.70
C ASP A 150 -1.00 -3.72 43.40
N LYS A 151 -2.32 -3.92 43.46
CA LYS A 151 -3.13 -4.31 42.31
C LYS A 151 -3.08 -3.28 41.18
N LYS A 152 -2.94 -1.99 41.51
CA LYS A 152 -2.82 -0.92 40.52
C LYS A 152 -1.46 -0.99 39.81
N ASP A 153 -0.37 -1.06 40.56
CA ASP A 153 0.99 -1.12 40.02
C ASP A 153 1.20 -2.37 39.15
N LYS A 154 0.60 -3.50 39.56
CA LYS A 154 0.64 -4.74 38.77
C LYS A 154 -0.06 -4.59 37.42
N ALA A 155 -1.22 -3.94 37.40
CA ALA A 155 -1.96 -3.73 36.15
C ALA A 155 -1.22 -2.77 35.20
N GLU A 156 -0.55 -1.73 35.73
CA GLU A 156 0.27 -0.81 34.95
C GLU A 156 1.48 -1.52 34.32
N LEU A 157 2.19 -2.34 35.09
CA LEU A 157 3.32 -3.14 34.60
C LEU A 157 2.90 -4.20 33.56
N GLU A 158 1.76 -4.88 33.75
CA GLU A 158 1.22 -5.83 32.77
C GLU A 158 0.77 -5.16 31.46
N GLU A 159 0.31 -3.91 31.52
CA GLU A 159 0.01 -3.12 30.34
C GLU A 159 1.28 -2.72 29.59
N GLU A 160 2.31 -2.25 30.30
CA GLU A 160 3.58 -1.86 29.72
C GLU A 160 4.34 -3.05 29.10
N ALA A 161 4.33 -4.22 29.76
CA ALA A 161 4.87 -5.46 29.20
C ALA A 161 4.21 -5.82 27.86
N ARG A 162 2.87 -5.78 27.79
CA ARG A 162 2.13 -6.08 26.54
C ARG A 162 2.44 -5.07 25.42
N ARG A 163 2.64 -3.79 25.76
CA ARG A 163 3.07 -2.77 24.79
C ARG A 163 4.45 -3.09 24.24
N LEU A 164 5.41 -3.41 25.11
CA LEU A 164 6.78 -3.77 24.70
C LEU A 164 6.83 -5.07 23.90
N GLU A 165 6.06 -6.09 24.27
CA GLU A 165 5.90 -7.32 23.48
C GLU A 165 5.34 -7.04 22.09
N THR A 166 4.35 -6.14 21.98
CA THR A 166 3.80 -5.71 20.68
C THR A 166 4.88 -5.04 19.83
N VAL A 167 5.68 -4.15 20.44
CA VAL A 167 6.80 -3.48 19.77
C VAL A 167 7.85 -4.49 19.29
N ILE A 168 8.25 -5.45 20.14
CA ILE A 168 9.22 -6.51 19.79
C ILE A 168 8.68 -7.40 18.66
N ASN A 169 7.40 -7.79 18.70
CA ASN A 169 6.79 -8.61 17.67
C ASN A 169 6.67 -7.88 16.32
N MET A 170 6.46 -6.55 16.34
CA MET A 170 6.51 -5.74 15.11
C MET A 170 7.91 -5.77 14.48
N PHE A 171 8.97 -5.80 15.28
CA PHE A 171 10.34 -5.97 14.79
C PHE A 171 10.63 -7.39 14.29
N ASP A 172 10.06 -8.43 14.92
CA ASP A 172 10.32 -9.84 14.58
C ASP A 172 9.51 -10.32 13.35
N ALA A 173 8.37 -9.69 13.02
CA ALA A 173 7.55 -10.03 11.86
C ALA A 173 8.08 -9.47 10.52
N GLY A 174 9.09 -8.59 10.56
CA GLY A 174 9.72 -7.98 9.38
C GLY A 174 11.07 -8.58 8.97
N GLY A 175 11.51 -9.67 9.64
CA GLY A 175 12.78 -10.36 9.39
C GLY A 175 12.65 -11.63 8.54
#